data_AF-A0A359CRV5-F1
#
_entry.id   AF-A0A359CRV5-F1
#
_cell.length_a   1.000
_cell.length_b   1.000
_cell.length_c   1.000
_cell.angle_alpha   90.00
_cell.angle_beta   90.00
_cell.angle_gamma   90.00
#
_symmetry.space_group_name_H-M   'P 1'
#
loop_
_entity.id
_entity.type
_entity.pdbx_description
1 polymer ?
#
loop_
_entity_poly.entity_id
_entity_poly.type
_entity_poly.pdbx_seq_one_letter_code
_entity_poly.pdbx_strand_id
1 'polypeptide(L)'
;MFSQEVTYHLLLLNQKSKSGYFDKYNNGSQNVRSYRTKDGYVFVAGSFKTMQEAEAQLEKIGELGLKEIRVIDSKELIKLLGGDSSQDIIFTIHLGTFSTKQNINSFENIQQNDILEQQDENGNFIYIYKRFYNYLIAKEEWLRVLKSGYDNAFVMNINRYNFKND
;
A
#
# COMPACT_ATOMS: atom_id res chain seq x y z
N MET A 1 2.58 -19.56 -6.29
CA MET A 1 1.70 -18.65 -7.05
C MET A 1 0.92 -17.82 -6.04
N PHE A 2 1.21 -16.51 -5.93
CA PHE A 2 0.53 -15.66 -4.96
C PHE A 2 -0.81 -15.22 -5.55
N SER A 3 -1.92 -15.77 -5.05
CA SER A 3 -3.24 -15.21 -5.35
C SER A 3 -3.32 -13.83 -4.69
N GLN A 4 -3.76 -12.82 -5.43
CA GLN A 4 -4.00 -11.49 -4.86
C GLN A 4 -5.06 -11.59 -3.77
N GLU A 5 -4.69 -11.28 -2.53
CA GLU A 5 -5.69 -11.10 -1.48
C GLU A 5 -6.46 -9.82 -1.79
N VAL A 6 -7.75 -9.95 -2.12
CA VAL A 6 -8.63 -8.82 -2.36
C VAL A 6 -8.93 -8.17 -1.01
N THR A 7 -8.51 -6.91 -0.85
CA THR A 7 -8.86 -6.11 0.32
C THR A 7 -10.00 -5.14 -0.01
N TYR A 8 -10.75 -4.76 1.01
CA TYR A 8 -11.88 -3.84 0.90
C TYR A 8 -11.59 -2.55 1.65
N HIS A 9 -12.11 -1.44 1.16
CA HIS A 9 -11.88 -0.09 1.69
C HIS A 9 -13.19 0.70 1.69
N LEU A 10 -13.31 1.67 2.60
CA LEU A 10 -14.45 2.59 2.60
C LEU A 10 -14.08 3.85 1.84
N LEU A 11 -14.63 4.03 0.65
CA LEU A 11 -14.50 5.26 -0.11
C LEU A 11 -15.40 6.32 0.51
N LEU A 12 -14.80 7.36 1.09
CA LEU A 12 -15.53 8.42 1.79
C LEU A 12 -15.97 9.55 0.85
N LEU A 13 -15.07 9.97 -0.05
CA LEU A 13 -15.30 11.10 -0.95
C LEU A 13 -14.29 11.09 -2.11
N ASN A 14 -14.73 11.60 -3.25
CA ASN A 14 -13.89 11.99 -4.38
C ASN A 14 -14.14 13.48 -4.71
N GLN A 15 -13.13 14.32 -4.55
CA GLN A 15 -13.27 15.78 -4.71
C GLN A 15 -12.07 16.42 -5.41
N LYS A 16 -12.28 17.51 -6.16
CA LYS A 16 -11.24 18.19 -6.95
C LYS A 16 -10.15 18.87 -6.10
N SER A 17 -10.46 19.27 -4.87
CA SER A 17 -9.55 19.96 -3.95
C SER A 17 -9.39 19.17 -2.65
N LYS A 18 -8.20 19.21 -2.05
CA LYS A 18 -7.99 18.61 -0.71
C LYS A 18 -8.78 19.42 0.32
N SER A 19 -9.85 18.86 0.87
CA SER A 19 -10.51 19.47 2.03
C SER A 19 -9.86 18.97 3.32
N GLY A 20 -9.68 19.86 4.29
CA GLY A 20 -9.33 19.50 5.67
C GLY A 20 -10.51 18.89 6.43
N TYR A 21 -11.64 18.66 5.76
CA TYR A 21 -12.85 18.12 6.37
C TYR A 21 -12.60 16.78 7.09
N PHE A 22 -11.68 15.96 6.56
CA PHE A 22 -11.36 14.66 7.14
C PHE A 22 -10.32 14.70 8.25
N ASP A 23 -9.67 15.84 8.50
CA ASP A 23 -8.64 15.94 9.55
C ASP A 23 -9.21 15.68 10.95
N LYS A 24 -10.49 16.02 11.18
CA LYS A 24 -11.20 15.71 12.43
C LYS A 24 -11.40 14.20 12.68
N TYR A 25 -11.28 13.37 11.65
CA TYR A 25 -11.40 11.90 11.76
C TYR A 25 -10.05 11.19 11.86
N ASN A 26 -8.93 11.92 11.74
CA ASN A 26 -7.59 11.35 11.92
C ASN A 26 -7.24 11.05 13.39
N ASN A 27 -8.01 11.57 14.35
CA ASN A 27 -7.80 11.32 15.79
C ASN A 27 -8.52 10.07 16.30
N GLY A 28 -9.19 9.31 15.43
CA GLY A 28 -9.97 8.12 15.78
C GLY A 28 -9.66 6.93 14.88
N SER A 29 -10.10 5.75 15.34
CA SER A 29 -9.94 4.38 14.79
C SER A 29 -10.24 4.16 13.30
N GLN A 30 -10.55 5.21 12.53
CA GLN A 30 -10.94 5.17 11.12
C GLN A 30 -9.72 5.19 10.16
N ASN A 31 -8.54 5.66 10.61
CA ASN A 31 -7.31 5.73 9.81
C ASN A 31 -7.56 6.24 8.38
N VAL A 32 -8.13 7.45 8.25
CA VAL A 32 -8.45 8.03 6.95
C VAL A 32 -7.16 8.35 6.18
N ARG A 33 -7.07 7.88 4.95
CA ARG A 33 -5.98 8.16 4.01
C ARG A 33 -6.51 8.98 2.84
N SER A 34 -5.73 9.96 2.41
CA SER A 34 -6.03 10.76 1.23
C SER A 34 -5.02 10.46 0.14
N TYR A 35 -5.49 10.08 -1.04
CA TYR A 35 -4.66 9.88 -2.22
C TYR A 35 -4.93 10.96 -3.26
N ARG A 36 -3.87 11.43 -3.92
CA ARG A 36 -3.99 12.33 -5.06
C ARG A 36 -4.25 11.53 -6.33
N THR A 37 -5.21 11.97 -7.13
CA THR A 37 -5.56 11.38 -8.43
C THR A 37 -5.38 12.41 -9.54
N LYS A 38 -5.60 12.01 -10.79
CA LYS A 38 -5.61 12.93 -11.95
C LYS A 38 -6.76 13.95 -11.86
N ASP A 39 -7.85 13.58 -11.21
CA ASP A 39 -9.10 14.37 -11.15
C ASP A 39 -9.32 15.07 -9.79
N GLY A 40 -8.42 14.87 -8.82
CA GLY A 40 -8.52 15.46 -7.49
C GLY A 40 -7.92 14.60 -6.39
N TYR A 41 -8.73 14.31 -5.38
CA TYR A 41 -8.37 13.55 -4.19
C TYR A 41 -9.43 12.51 -3.87
N VAL A 42 -8.97 11.30 -3.57
CA VAL A 42 -9.78 10.18 -3.08
C VAL A 42 -9.46 9.96 -1.60
N PHE A 43 -10.50 9.91 -0.78
CA PHE A 43 -10.38 9.67 0.66
C PHE A 43 -10.90 8.28 0.98
N VAL A 44 -10.08 7.45 1.60
CA VAL A 44 -10.49 6.11 2.04
C VAL A 44 -10.28 5.93 3.53
N ALA A 45 -11.12 5.13 4.16
CA ALA A 45 -10.94 4.68 5.53
C ALA A 45 -10.76 3.17 5.59
N GLY A 46 -9.87 2.73 6.48
CA GLY A 46 -9.64 1.32 6.77
C GLY A 46 -9.07 0.47 5.62
N SER A 47 -8.81 -0.79 5.94
CA SER A 47 -8.42 -1.85 5.01
C SER A 47 -8.88 -3.17 5.63
N PHE A 48 -9.85 -3.82 4.99
CA PHE A 48 -10.54 -4.98 5.54
C PHE A 48 -10.23 -6.20 4.68
N LYS A 49 -10.16 -7.37 5.32
CA LYS A 49 -9.89 -8.62 4.60
C LYS A 49 -11.13 -9.17 3.92
N THR A 50 -12.30 -8.85 4.48
CA THR A 50 -13.59 -9.34 3.97
C THR A 50 -14.56 -8.19 3.71
N MET A 51 -15.51 -8.42 2.78
CA MET A 51 -16.58 -7.47 2.51
C MET A 51 -17.43 -7.22 3.77
N GLN A 52 -17.72 -8.27 4.53
CA GLN A 52 -18.54 -8.18 5.75
C GLN A 52 -17.90 -7.27 6.82
N GLU A 53 -16.57 -7.37 7.01
CA GLU A 53 -15.85 -6.45 7.92
C GLU A 53 -15.97 -4.99 7.47
N ALA A 54 -15.87 -4.73 6.16
CA ALA A 54 -16.01 -3.40 5.60
C ALA A 54 -17.44 -2.87 5.76
N GLU A 55 -18.47 -3.68 5.48
CA GLU A 55 -19.88 -3.31 5.63
C GLU A 55 -20.24 -3.01 7.09
N ALA A 56 -19.77 -3.83 8.03
CA ALA A 56 -19.96 -3.58 9.46
C ALA A 56 -19.33 -2.26 9.91
N GLN A 57 -18.21 -1.86 9.28
CA GLN A 57 -17.62 -0.56 9.54
C GLN A 57 -18.36 0.58 8.81
N LEU A 58 -18.87 0.35 7.60
CA LEU A 58 -19.68 1.31 6.85
C LEU A 58 -20.91 1.75 7.65
N GLU A 59 -21.62 0.80 8.28
CA GLU A 59 -22.79 1.06 9.11
C GLU A 59 -22.45 2.01 10.27
N LYS A 60 -21.35 1.75 10.98
CA LYS A 60 -20.86 2.61 12.08
C LYS A 60 -20.50 4.03 11.62
N ILE A 61 -20.02 4.20 10.39
CA ILE A 61 -19.66 5.52 9.85
C ILE A 61 -20.89 6.24 9.30
N GLY A 62 -21.91 5.53 8.82
CA GLY A 62 -23.15 6.10 8.31
C GLY A 62 -23.83 7.05 9.31
N GLU A 63 -23.69 6.77 10.61
CA GLU A 63 -24.16 7.62 11.72
C GLU A 63 -23.50 9.01 11.76
N LEU A 64 -22.36 9.20 11.08
CA LEU A 64 -21.63 10.47 11.00
C LEU A 64 -22.17 11.42 9.92
N GLY A 65 -23.22 11.04 9.19
CA GLY A 65 -23.91 11.88 8.22
C GLY A 65 -23.18 12.08 6.89
N LEU A 66 -22.25 11.19 6.55
CA LEU A 66 -21.53 11.20 5.28
C LEU A 66 -22.39 10.55 4.19
N LYS A 67 -22.81 11.33 3.18
CA LYS A 67 -23.86 10.94 2.23
C LYS A 67 -23.42 10.05 1.07
N GLU A 68 -22.11 9.83 0.88
CA GLU A 68 -21.57 9.17 -0.32
C GLU A 68 -20.57 8.05 0.00
N ILE A 69 -20.62 7.48 1.21
CA ILE A 69 -19.71 6.40 1.56
C ILE A 69 -20.15 5.10 0.89
N ARG A 70 -19.20 4.38 0.29
CA ARG A 70 -19.41 3.00 -0.15
C ARG A 70 -18.17 2.14 0.05
N VAL A 71 -18.39 0.83 0.13
CA VAL A 71 -17.29 -0.14 0.08
C VAL A 71 -16.78 -0.23 -1.36
N ILE A 72 -15.46 -0.23 -1.53
CA ILE A 72 -14.78 -0.53 -2.79
C ILE A 72 -13.73 -1.60 -2.54
N ASP A 73 -13.43 -2.41 -3.56
CA ASP A 73 -12.32 -3.36 -3.50
C ASP A 73 -10.99 -2.69 -3.90
N SER A 74 -9.89 -3.40 -3.66
CA SER A 74 -8.54 -2.93 -3.98
C SER A 74 -8.33 -2.66 -5.48
N LYS A 75 -9.03 -3.35 -6.38
CA LYS A 75 -8.94 -3.16 -7.83
C LYS A 75 -9.61 -1.86 -8.25
N GLU A 76 -10.79 -1.57 -7.71
CA GLU A 76 -11.48 -0.30 -7.93
C GLU A 76 -10.65 0.87 -7.37
N LEU A 77 -10.07 0.72 -6.18
CA LEU A 77 -9.18 1.73 -5.62
C LEU A 77 -8.00 2.01 -6.57
N ILE A 78 -7.32 0.98 -7.07
CA ILE A 78 -6.21 1.15 -8.02
C ILE A 78 -6.65 1.94 -9.27
N LYS A 79 -7.82 1.63 -9.83
CA LYS A 79 -8.39 2.36 -10.98
C LYS A 79 -8.64 3.83 -10.66
N LEU A 80 -9.20 4.13 -9.48
CA LEU A 80 -9.43 5.50 -9.02
C LEU A 80 -8.12 6.28 -8.87
N LEU A 81 -7.05 5.60 -8.46
CA LEU A 81 -5.70 6.18 -8.37
C LEU A 81 -4.99 6.31 -9.72
N GLY A 82 -5.67 6.01 -10.83
CA GLY A 82 -5.11 6.06 -12.18
C GLY A 82 -4.15 4.91 -12.49
N GLY A 83 -4.13 3.86 -11.67
CA GLY A 83 -3.42 2.63 -11.98
C GLY A 83 -4.16 1.83 -13.06
N ASP A 84 -3.40 1.26 -13.98
CA ASP A 84 -3.94 0.31 -14.94
C ASP A 84 -4.06 -1.06 -14.28
N SER A 85 -5.29 -1.49 -14.01
CA SER A 85 -5.55 -2.82 -13.45
C SER A 85 -5.26 -3.96 -14.43
N SER A 86 -4.95 -3.65 -15.70
CA SER A 86 -4.69 -4.63 -16.76
C SER A 86 -3.23 -5.02 -16.92
N GLN A 87 -2.30 -4.26 -16.32
CA GLN A 87 -0.89 -4.63 -16.28
C GLN A 87 -0.48 -4.98 -14.86
N ASP A 88 0.06 -6.19 -14.68
CA ASP A 88 0.68 -6.67 -13.43
C ASP A 88 1.99 -5.93 -13.12
N ILE A 89 2.02 -4.60 -13.26
CA ILE A 89 3.14 -3.79 -12.80
C ILE A 89 3.10 -3.80 -11.27
N ILE A 90 4.05 -4.53 -10.70
CA ILE A 90 4.25 -4.65 -9.28
C ILE A 90 5.46 -3.81 -8.90
N PHE A 91 5.23 -2.86 -8.01
CA PHE A 91 6.26 -2.09 -7.34
C PHE A 91 6.64 -2.76 -6.03
N THR A 92 7.88 -2.59 -5.59
CA THR A 92 8.36 -3.01 -4.28
C THR A 92 9.33 -1.97 -3.75
N ILE A 93 9.70 -2.06 -2.47
CA ILE A 93 10.71 -1.20 -1.87
C ILE A 93 11.98 -2.03 -1.70
N HIS A 94 13.04 -1.68 -2.44
CA HIS A 94 14.36 -2.26 -2.23
C HIS A 94 14.91 -1.76 -0.89
N LEU A 95 15.27 -2.67 0.01
CA LEU A 95 15.85 -2.32 1.31
C LEU A 95 17.39 -2.33 1.27
N GLY A 96 17.98 -3.13 0.38
CA GLY A 96 19.42 -3.24 0.24
C GLY A 96 19.86 -4.51 -0.50
N THR A 97 21.13 -4.51 -0.89
CA THR A 97 21.82 -5.66 -1.48
C THR A 97 23.08 -5.93 -0.66
N PHE A 98 23.28 -7.18 -0.23
CA PHE A 98 24.34 -7.56 0.69
C PHE A 98 25.12 -8.77 0.15
N SER A 99 26.44 -8.79 0.34
CA SER A 99 27.28 -9.94 -0.06
C SER A 99 27.09 -11.17 0.85
N THR A 100 26.49 -10.99 2.03
CA THR A 100 26.18 -12.04 2.99
C THR A 100 24.71 -11.98 3.39
N LYS A 101 24.16 -13.15 3.71
CA LYS A 101 22.78 -13.27 4.19
C LYS A 101 22.62 -12.49 5.49
N GLN A 102 21.63 -11.60 5.53
CA GLN A 102 21.23 -10.84 6.69
C GLN A 102 20.15 -11.59 7.48
N ASN A 103 20.13 -11.39 8.79
CA ASN A 103 19.04 -11.88 9.63
C ASN A 103 17.81 -10.99 9.41
N ILE A 104 16.67 -11.55 9.01
CA ILE A 104 15.41 -10.78 8.82
C ILE A 104 14.99 -10.01 10.09
N ASN A 105 15.37 -10.51 11.26
CA ASN A 105 15.08 -9.82 12.52
C ASN A 105 15.85 -8.51 12.69
N SER A 106 16.93 -8.26 11.93
CA SER A 106 17.63 -6.97 11.97
C SER A 106 16.81 -5.82 11.37
N PHE A 107 15.70 -6.13 10.70
CA PHE A 107 14.78 -5.15 10.15
C PHE A 107 13.70 -4.75 11.18
N GLU A 108 14.12 -4.27 12.36
CA GLU A 108 13.28 -4.12 13.57
C GLU A 108 12.17 -3.04 13.45
N ASN A 109 12.24 -2.13 12.48
CA ASN A 109 11.33 -0.97 12.37
C ASN A 109 10.30 -1.09 11.24
N ILE A 110 10.17 -2.26 10.63
CA ILE A 110 9.17 -2.58 9.59
C ILE A 110 8.59 -3.98 9.82
N GLN A 111 7.48 -4.29 9.16
CA GLN A 111 6.83 -5.60 9.30
C GLN A 111 7.67 -6.69 8.62
N GLN A 112 8.41 -7.45 9.43
CA GLN A 112 9.35 -8.49 8.98
C GLN A 112 8.71 -9.57 8.10
N ASN A 113 7.44 -9.92 8.35
CA ASN A 113 6.69 -10.90 7.54
C ASN A 113 6.43 -10.46 6.10
N ASP A 114 6.65 -9.18 5.78
CA ASP A 114 6.50 -8.64 4.43
C ASP A 114 7.85 -8.44 3.71
N ILE A 115 8.95 -8.88 4.32
CA ILE A 115 10.28 -8.85 3.72
C ILE A 115 10.49 -10.14 2.94
N LEU A 116 10.92 -10.00 1.69
CA LEU A 116 11.35 -11.11 0.85
C LEU A 116 12.85 -11.00 0.59
N GLU A 117 13.55 -12.10 0.82
CA GLU A 117 14.96 -12.29 0.44
C GLU A 117 15.01 -12.95 -0.93
N GLN A 118 15.86 -12.45 -1.81
CA GLN A 118 16.15 -13.02 -3.13
C GLN A 118 17.66 -12.99 -3.38
N GLN A 119 18.17 -13.91 -4.20
CA GLN A 119 19.58 -13.91 -4.60
C GLN A 119 19.71 -13.40 -6.05
N ASP A 120 20.69 -12.53 -6.30
CA ASP A 120 21.01 -12.08 -7.65
C ASP A 120 21.94 -13.06 -8.39
N GLU A 121 22.22 -12.78 -9.67
CA GLU A 121 23.10 -13.63 -10.50
C GLU A 121 24.55 -13.68 -10.01
N ASN A 122 24.97 -12.71 -9.20
CA ASN A 122 26.30 -12.62 -8.62
C ASN A 122 26.39 -13.27 -7.24
N GLY A 123 25.28 -13.82 -6.73
CA GLY A 123 25.21 -14.45 -5.43
C GLY A 123 24.96 -13.48 -4.26
N ASN A 124 24.71 -12.19 -4.51
CA ASN A 124 24.33 -11.24 -3.47
C ASN A 124 22.87 -11.43 -3.03
N PHE A 125 22.58 -11.11 -1.78
CA PHE A 125 21.26 -11.17 -1.17
C PHE A 125 20.56 -9.81 -1.28
N ILE A 126 19.45 -9.78 -2.00
CA ILE A 126 18.57 -8.62 -2.17
C ILE A 126 17.39 -8.77 -1.20
N TYR A 127 17.12 -7.71 -0.44
CA TYR A 127 15.96 -7.65 0.44
C TYR A 127 14.97 -6.63 -0.11
N ILE A 128 13.74 -7.07 -0.34
CA ILE A 128 12.64 -6.22 -0.81
C ILE A 128 11.49 -6.24 0.20
N TYR A 129 10.76 -5.15 0.29
CA TYR A 129 9.67 -4.95 1.24
C TYR A 129 8.35 -4.69 0.53
N LYS A 130 7.36 -5.56 0.82
CA LYS A 130 6.00 -5.54 0.28
C LYS A 130 5.92 -5.51 -1.26
N ARG A 131 4.72 -5.73 -1.79
CA ARG A 131 4.41 -5.57 -3.21
C ARG A 131 3.22 -4.64 -3.34
N PHE A 132 3.30 -3.70 -4.29
CA PHE A 132 2.32 -2.66 -4.50
C PHE A 132 1.96 -2.61 -5.98
N TYR A 133 0.67 -2.60 -6.32
CA TYR A 133 0.23 -2.46 -7.72
C TYR A 133 0.11 -1.01 -8.17
N ASN A 134 0.46 -0.07 -7.30
CA ASN A 134 0.36 1.35 -7.55
C ASN A 134 1.59 2.06 -7.00
N TYR A 135 2.25 2.84 -7.86
CA TYR A 135 3.46 3.57 -7.50
C TYR A 135 3.23 4.59 -6.38
N LEU A 136 2.05 5.25 -6.34
CA LEU A 136 1.74 6.23 -5.31
C LEU A 136 1.66 5.57 -3.92
N ILE A 137 0.99 4.41 -3.82
CA ILE A 137 0.94 3.63 -2.58
C ILE A 137 2.35 3.17 -2.18
N ALA A 138 3.13 2.66 -3.14
CA ALA A 138 4.52 2.26 -2.90
C ALA A 138 5.37 3.43 -2.39
N LYS A 139 5.18 4.62 -2.94
CA LYS A 139 5.87 5.85 -2.55
C LYS A 139 5.51 6.28 -1.13
N GLU A 140 4.24 6.19 -0.73
CA GLU A 140 3.83 6.52 0.64
C GLU A 140 4.38 5.53 1.67
N GLU A 141 4.41 4.24 1.36
CA GLU A 141 5.06 3.25 2.21
C GLU A 141 6.58 3.48 2.25
N TRP A 142 7.22 3.78 1.11
CA TRP A 142 8.65 4.09 1.05
C TRP A 142 9.01 5.26 1.96
N LEU A 143 8.23 6.34 1.98
CA LEU A 143 8.45 7.46 2.91
C LEU A 143 8.35 7.03 4.38
N ARG A 144 7.51 6.03 4.71
CA ARG A 144 7.48 5.44 6.06
C ARG A 144 8.73 4.62 6.34
N VAL A 145 9.15 3.79 5.39
CA VAL A 145 10.38 2.98 5.46
C VAL A 145 11.62 3.87 5.67
N LEU A 146 11.73 4.99 4.95
CA LEU A 146 12.82 5.97 5.17
C LEU A 146 12.82 6.49 6.62
N LYS A 147 11.66 6.88 7.15
CA LYS A 147 11.53 7.34 8.56
C LYS A 147 11.87 6.27 9.60
N SER A 148 11.82 5.00 9.22
CA SER A 148 12.22 3.85 10.04
C SER A 148 13.73 3.61 10.05
N GLY A 149 14.53 4.42 9.35
CA GLY A 149 16.00 4.37 9.35
C GLY A 149 16.63 3.65 8.15
N TYR A 150 15.85 3.32 7.12
CA TYR A 150 16.34 2.67 5.90
C TYR A 150 16.65 3.70 4.81
N ASP A 151 17.62 4.58 5.04
CA ASP A 151 17.86 5.77 4.20
C ASP A 151 18.19 5.47 2.73
N ASN A 152 18.74 4.28 2.45
CA ASN A 152 19.10 3.83 1.11
C ASN A 152 17.96 3.10 0.39
N ALA A 153 16.80 2.95 1.02
CA ALA A 153 15.68 2.26 0.41
C ALA A 153 15.12 3.06 -0.78
N PHE A 154 14.58 2.39 -1.79
CA PHE A 154 13.92 3.05 -2.92
C PHE A 154 12.80 2.19 -3.53
N VAL A 155 11.84 2.84 -4.18
CA VAL A 155 10.76 2.15 -4.91
C VAL A 155 11.27 1.68 -6.27
N MET A 156 11.05 0.41 -6.58
CA MET A 156 11.40 -0.20 -7.86
C MET A 156 10.22 -0.94 -8.48
N ASN A 157 10.22 -1.09 -9.81
CA ASN A 157 9.29 -1.96 -10.53
C ASN A 157 9.89 -3.37 -10.58
N ILE A 158 9.27 -4.34 -9.89
CA ILE A 158 9.77 -5.71 -9.77
C ILE A 158 9.80 -6.43 -11.13
N ASN A 159 8.88 -6.10 -12.05
CA ASN A 159 8.80 -6.75 -13.36
C ASN A 159 10.00 -6.41 -14.25
N ARG A 160 10.76 -5.37 -13.92
CA ARG A 160 12.01 -5.02 -14.63
C ARG A 160 13.20 -5.85 -14.17
N TYR A 161 13.05 -6.64 -13.12
CA TYR A 161 14.14 -7.42 -12.52
C TYR A 161 13.84 -8.91 -12.67
N ASN A 162 14.74 -9.61 -13.35
CA ASN A 162 14.70 -11.06 -13.47
C ASN A 162 15.29 -11.68 -12.20
N PHE A 163 14.52 -11.68 -11.12
CA PHE A 163 14.86 -12.51 -9.97
C PHE A 163 14.71 -13.98 -10.36
N LYS A 164 15.70 -14.82 -10.05
CA LYS A 164 15.52 -16.26 -10.17
C LYS A 164 14.40 -16.67 -9.21
N ASN A 165 13.33 -17.24 -9.75
CA ASN A 165 12.33 -17.91 -8.94
C ASN A 165 12.92 -19.28 -8.59
N ASP A 166 13.49 -19.40 -7.39
CA ASP A 166 13.83 -20.71 -6.81
C ASP A 166 12.56 -21.45 -6.37
#